data_AF-A0AAD6IB09-F1
#
_entry.id   AF-A0AAD6IB09-F1
#
_cell.length_a   1.000
_cell.length_b   1.000
_cell.length_c   1.000
_cell.angle_alpha   90.00
_cell.angle_beta   90.00
_cell.angle_gamma   90.00
#
_symmetry.space_group_name_H-M   'P 1'
#
loop_
_entity.id
_entity.type
_entity.pdbx_description
1 polymer ?
#
loop_
_entity_poly.entity_id
_entity_poly.type
_entity_poly.pdbx_seq_one_letter_code
_entity_poly.pdbx_strand_id
1 'polypeptide(L)'
;MVTAVRFGAAILYKPEDRPVFKLIEQLYVRHCLYVNDLYSYEKEYHEYQKEGAPLHNSVHAIEQALSVPPVSAKSILRSILWDCERQVREEYVRLMALPDFSEEQKTYLQHLIESFAGNYMYSSTTYRYARLSGKLIEPPNKECMLRDFI
;
A
#
# COMPACT_ATOMS: atom_id res chain seq x y z
N MET A 1 -8.99 -4.82 3.85
CA MET A 1 -8.81 -3.70 2.90
C MET A 1 -9.83 -3.78 1.76
N VAL A 2 -9.82 -4.82 0.92
CA VAL A 2 -10.78 -5.01 -0.20
C VAL A 2 -12.26 -4.89 0.24
N THR A 3 -12.66 -5.55 1.32
CA THR A 3 -14.03 -5.46 1.86
C THR A 3 -14.43 -4.04 2.28
N ALA A 4 -13.48 -3.25 2.79
CA ALA A 4 -13.75 -1.87 3.20
C ALA A 4 -13.97 -0.96 1.98
N VAL A 5 -13.21 -1.17 0.90
CA VAL A 5 -13.43 -0.48 -0.38
C VAL A 5 -14.81 -0.82 -0.93
N ARG A 6 -15.19 -2.10 -0.91
CA ARG A 6 -16.52 -2.56 -1.36
C ARG A 6 -17.65 -1.93 -0.54
N PHE A 7 -17.50 -1.92 0.78
CA PHE A 7 -18.46 -1.30 1.69
C PHE A 7 -18.59 0.21 1.42
N GLY A 8 -17.46 0.92 1.30
CA GLY A 8 -17.43 2.36 1.05
C GLY A 8 -18.01 2.75 -0.32
N ALA A 9 -17.90 1.89 -1.32
CA ALA A 9 -18.52 2.10 -2.63
C ALA A 9 -20.03 1.78 -2.63
N ALA A 10 -20.58 1.22 -1.54
CA ALA A 10 -21.94 0.71 -1.45
C ALA A 10 -22.25 -0.38 -2.51
N ILE A 11 -21.25 -1.17 -2.91
CA ILE A 11 -21.38 -2.17 -3.99
C ILE A 11 -21.48 -3.59 -3.42
N LEU A 12 -22.62 -4.21 -3.69
CA LEU A 12 -22.91 -5.62 -3.42
C LEU A 12 -22.89 -6.40 -4.74
N TYR A 13 -21.71 -6.61 -5.33
CA TYR A 13 -21.61 -7.58 -6.43
C TYR A 13 -21.85 -9.00 -5.89
N LYS A 14 -22.49 -9.87 -6.69
CA LYS A 14 -22.92 -11.18 -6.22
C LYS A 14 -21.69 -12.05 -5.93
N PRO A 15 -21.75 -13.03 -4.99
CA PRO A 15 -20.60 -13.89 -4.70
C PRO A 15 -20.02 -14.58 -5.95
N GLU A 16 -20.87 -14.80 -6.95
CA GLU A 16 -20.57 -15.37 -8.27
C GLU A 16 -19.60 -14.51 -9.10
N ASP A 17 -19.59 -13.18 -8.90
CA ASP A 17 -18.71 -12.25 -9.64
C ASP A 17 -17.32 -12.13 -8.99
N ARG A 18 -17.11 -12.66 -7.77
CA ARG A 18 -15.81 -12.62 -7.06
C ARG A 18 -14.63 -13.14 -7.89
N PRO A 19 -14.76 -14.21 -8.69
CA PRO A 19 -13.65 -14.71 -9.49
C PRO A 19 -13.15 -13.69 -10.53
N VAL A 20 -14.00 -12.78 -11.03
CA VAL A 20 -13.59 -11.82 -12.08
C VAL A 20 -12.58 -10.80 -11.56
N PHE A 21 -12.69 -10.41 -10.29
CA PHE A 21 -11.83 -9.41 -9.65
C PHE A 21 -10.62 -9.99 -8.94
N LYS A 22 -10.50 -11.33 -8.87
CA LYS A 22 -9.51 -12.01 -8.05
C LYS A 22 -8.08 -11.51 -8.30
N LEU A 23 -7.70 -11.33 -9.56
CA LEU A 23 -6.35 -10.90 -9.91
C LEU A 23 -6.11 -9.45 -9.47
N ILE A 24 -7.01 -8.52 -9.78
CA ILE A 24 -6.81 -7.11 -9.40
C ILE A 24 -6.87 -6.91 -7.88
N GLU A 25 -7.71 -7.66 -7.15
CA GLU A 25 -7.76 -7.64 -5.70
C GLU A 25 -6.45 -8.18 -5.08
N GLN A 26 -5.83 -9.20 -5.68
CA GLN A 26 -4.51 -9.69 -5.26
C GLN A 26 -3.40 -8.66 -5.51
N LEU A 27 -3.42 -8.01 -6.67
CA LEU A 27 -2.51 -6.92 -7.00
C LEU A 27 -2.69 -5.74 -6.05
N TYR A 28 -3.93 -5.42 -5.66
CA TYR A 28 -4.25 -4.41 -4.66
C TYR A 28 -3.63 -4.71 -3.31
N VAL A 29 -3.85 -5.92 -2.78
CA VAL A 29 -3.25 -6.33 -1.51
C VAL A 29 -1.72 -6.24 -1.58
N ARG A 30 -1.11 -6.71 -2.67
CA ARG A 30 0.34 -6.67 -2.87
C ARG A 30 0.88 -5.24 -2.92
N HIS A 31 0.25 -4.36 -3.69
CA HIS A 31 0.62 -2.94 -3.78
C HIS A 31 0.52 -2.27 -2.41
N CYS A 32 -0.59 -2.50 -1.69
CA CYS A 32 -0.76 -1.94 -0.34
C CYS A 32 0.35 -2.37 0.61
N LEU A 33 0.73 -3.65 0.59
CA LEU A 33 1.82 -4.18 1.42
C LEU A 33 3.17 -3.55 1.06
N TYR A 34 3.53 -3.51 -0.22
CA TYR A 34 4.82 -2.95 -0.64
C TYR A 34 4.94 -1.45 -0.42
N VAL A 35 3.87 -0.69 -0.64
CA VAL A 35 3.83 0.73 -0.28
C VAL A 35 3.99 0.88 1.23
N ASN A 36 3.26 0.08 2.02
CA ASN A 36 3.36 0.15 3.47
C ASN A 36 4.79 -0.07 3.93
N ASP A 37 5.39 -1.22 3.57
CA ASP A 37 6.73 -1.62 3.95
C ASP A 37 7.78 -0.59 3.53
N LEU A 38 7.63 -0.02 2.32
CA LEU A 38 8.56 0.97 1.79
C LEU A 38 8.59 2.26 2.64
N TYR A 39 7.42 2.74 3.08
CA TYR A 39 7.32 3.98 3.85
C TYR A 39 7.44 3.76 5.36
N SER A 40 7.07 2.58 5.87
CA SER A 40 7.13 2.26 7.29
C SER A 40 8.50 1.75 7.75
N TYR A 41 9.40 1.38 6.82
CA TYR A 41 10.67 0.73 7.14
C TYR A 41 11.47 1.44 8.25
N GLU A 42 11.71 2.75 8.16
CA GLU A 42 12.51 3.49 9.14
C GLU A 42 11.89 3.43 10.53
N LYS A 43 10.56 3.46 10.61
CA LYS A 43 9.82 3.33 11.87
C LYS A 43 9.98 1.92 12.45
N GLU A 44 9.75 0.90 11.64
CA GLU A 44 9.83 -0.50 12.07
C GLU A 44 11.26 -0.93 12.41
N TYR A 45 12.25 -0.43 11.68
CA TYR A 45 13.66 -0.65 11.98
C TYR A 45 14.06 -0.01 13.31
N HIS A 46 13.56 1.20 13.60
CA HIS A 46 13.78 1.83 14.91
C HIS A 46 13.14 1.04 16.05
N GLU A 47 11.90 0.57 15.88
CA GLU A 47 11.19 -0.29 16.85
C GLU A 47 11.95 -1.60 17.08
N TYR A 48 12.48 -2.23 16.02
CA TYR A 48 13.35 -3.39 16.13
C TYR A 48 14.62 -3.09 16.94
N GLN A 49 15.33 -2.00 16.64
CA GLN A 49 16.56 -1.64 17.33
C GLN A 49 16.36 -1.27 18.81
N LYS A 50 15.25 -0.59 19.13
CA LYS A 50 15.00 -0.03 20.46
C LYS A 50 14.25 -0.98 21.38
N GLU A 51 13.29 -1.72 20.82
CA GLU A 51 12.32 -2.52 21.58
C GLU A 51 12.50 -4.02 21.35
N GLY A 52 13.36 -4.43 20.39
CA GLY A 52 13.54 -5.83 20.02
C GLY A 52 12.34 -6.40 19.26
N ALA A 53 11.46 -5.55 18.72
CA ALA A 53 10.28 -5.96 17.98
C ALA A 53 10.66 -6.65 16.65
N PRO A 54 9.99 -7.74 16.23
CA PRO A 54 10.36 -8.45 15.00
C PRO A 54 10.20 -7.56 13.75
N LEU A 55 11.21 -7.57 12.87
CA LEU A 55 11.24 -6.78 11.63
C LEU A 55 10.77 -7.61 10.43
N HIS A 56 9.46 -7.70 10.24
CA HIS A 56 8.84 -8.35 9.08
C HIS A 56 8.52 -7.30 7.99
N ASN A 57 9.55 -6.87 7.26
CA ASN A 57 9.42 -5.82 6.25
C ASN A 57 10.08 -6.25 4.92
N SER A 58 9.43 -6.00 3.78
CA SER A 58 9.92 -6.36 2.45
C SER A 58 11.28 -5.73 2.11
N VAL A 59 11.56 -4.51 2.56
CA VAL A 59 12.89 -3.89 2.37
C VAL A 59 13.94 -4.71 3.11
N HIS A 60 13.69 -5.06 4.37
CA HIS A 60 14.61 -5.87 5.16
C HIS A 60 14.81 -7.26 4.56
N ALA A 61 13.74 -7.90 4.08
CA ALA A 61 13.83 -9.17 3.39
C ALA A 61 14.72 -9.10 2.13
N ILE A 62 14.62 -8.03 1.35
CA ILE A 62 15.46 -7.80 0.16
C ILE A 62 16.92 -7.54 0.55
N GLU A 63 17.17 -6.76 1.61
CA GLU A 63 18.54 -6.54 2.13
C GLU A 63 19.22 -7.86 2.46
N GLN A 64 18.52 -8.74 3.20
CA GLN A 64 19.07 -10.03 3.61
C GLN A 64 19.23 -10.99 2.42
N ALA A 65 18.22 -11.07 1.55
CA ALA A 65 18.25 -12.00 0.42
C ALA A 65 19.32 -11.64 -0.61
N LEU A 66 19.57 -10.34 -0.84
CA LEU A 66 20.48 -9.87 -1.89
C LEU A 66 21.80 -9.29 -1.34
N SER A 67 21.96 -9.25 -0.02
CA SER A 67 23.14 -8.65 0.64
C SER A 67 23.42 -7.21 0.18
N VAL A 68 22.36 -6.39 0.11
CA VAL A 68 22.43 -4.99 -0.34
C VAL A 68 22.08 -4.01 0.77
N PRO A 69 22.58 -2.76 0.73
CA PRO A 69 22.17 -1.74 1.70
C PRO A 69 20.67 -1.39 1.62
N PRO A 70 20.07 -0.82 2.69
CA PRO A 70 18.65 -0.45 2.72
C PRO A 70 18.22 0.46 1.56
N VAL A 71 19.08 1.38 1.15
CA VAL A 71 18.81 2.30 0.03
C VAL A 71 18.61 1.53 -1.28
N SER A 72 19.47 0.54 -1.54
CA SER A 72 19.36 -0.33 -2.71
C SER A 72 18.13 -1.22 -2.63
N ALA A 73 17.86 -1.81 -1.46
CA ALA A 73 16.66 -2.62 -1.24
C ALA A 73 15.36 -1.83 -1.48
N LYS A 74 15.28 -0.58 -1.03
CA LYS A 74 14.15 0.33 -1.32
C LYS A 74 14.00 0.62 -2.81
N SER A 75 15.10 0.80 -3.54
CA SER A 75 15.06 1.01 -5.00
C SER A 75 14.59 -0.23 -5.75
N ILE A 76 14.99 -1.42 -5.30
CA ILE A 76 14.49 -2.70 -5.83
C ILE A 76 13.00 -2.85 -5.54
N LEU A 77 12.56 -2.60 -4.30
CA LEU A 77 11.14 -2.67 -3.94
C LEU A 77 10.29 -1.67 -4.75
N ARG A 78 10.79 -0.47 -5.02
CA ARG A 78 10.12 0.49 -5.93
C ARG A 78 9.99 -0.05 -7.35
N SER A 79 11.00 -0.76 -7.84
CA SER A 79 10.95 -1.37 -9.17
C SER A 79 9.88 -2.47 -9.22
N ILE A 80 9.80 -3.31 -8.18
CA ILE A 80 8.74 -4.32 -8.01
C ILE A 80 7.36 -3.65 -7.94
N LEU A 81 7.26 -2.50 -7.26
CA LEU A 81 6.02 -1.73 -7.16
C LEU A 81 5.57 -1.20 -8.53
N TRP A 82 6.49 -0.68 -9.34
CA TRP A 82 6.19 -0.26 -10.72
C TRP A 82 5.68 -1.41 -11.60
N ASP A 83 6.29 -2.60 -11.48
CA ASP A 83 5.80 -3.79 -12.16
C ASP A 83 4.41 -4.23 -11.69
N CYS A 84 4.11 -4.05 -10.40
CA CYS A 84 2.78 -4.29 -9.85
C CYS A 84 1.76 -3.29 -10.44
N GLU A 85 2.10 -2.00 -10.51
CA GLU A 85 1.23 -0.96 -11.09
C GLU A 85 0.99 -1.18 -12.59
N ARG A 86 2.00 -1.66 -13.32
CA ARG A 86 1.84 -2.08 -14.72
C ARG A 86 0.82 -3.22 -14.85
N GLN A 87 0.93 -4.26 -14.02
CA GLN A 87 -0.04 -5.37 -14.01
C GLN A 87 -1.45 -4.90 -13.63
N VAL A 88 -1.58 -3.97 -12.68
CA VAL A 88 -2.87 -3.34 -12.33
C VAL A 88 -3.48 -2.65 -13.54
N ARG A 89 -2.68 -1.88 -14.30
CA ARG A 89 -3.15 -1.22 -15.51
C ARG A 89 -3.60 -2.22 -16.58
N GLU A 90 -2.81 -3.26 -16.83
CA GLU A 90 -3.13 -4.31 -17.80
C GLU A 90 -4.46 -4.99 -17.44
N GLU A 91 -4.64 -5.35 -16.18
CA GLU A 91 -5.85 -5.99 -15.67
C GLU A 91 -7.06 -5.05 -15.68
N TYR A 92 -6.86 -3.77 -15.32
CA TYR A 92 -7.91 -2.76 -15.42
C TYR A 92 -8.43 -2.62 -16.86
N VAL A 93 -7.53 -2.49 -17.83
CA VAL A 93 -7.91 -2.40 -19.25
C VAL A 93 -8.64 -3.66 -19.71
N ARG A 94 -8.16 -4.85 -19.31
CA ARG A 94 -8.82 -6.13 -19.62
C ARG A 94 -10.24 -6.18 -19.06
N LEU A 95 -10.44 -5.81 -17.80
CA LEU A 95 -11.75 -5.81 -17.14
C LEU A 95 -12.72 -4.81 -17.78
N MET A 96 -12.25 -3.59 -18.07
CA MET A 96 -13.07 -2.56 -18.72
C MET A 96 -13.48 -2.91 -20.16
N ALA A 97 -12.78 -3.85 -20.81
CA ALA A 97 -13.09 -4.33 -22.15
C ALA A 97 -14.07 -5.52 -22.17
N LEU A 98 -14.49 -6.05 -21.01
CA LEU A 98 -15.43 -7.17 -20.95
C LEU A 98 -16.83 -6.70 -21.42
N PRO A 99 -17.50 -7.46 -22.32
CA PRO A 99 -18.78 -7.05 -22.90
C PRO A 99 -19.92 -6.97 -21.87
N ASP A 100 -19.89 -7.84 -20.85
CA ASP A 100 -20.93 -7.93 -19.81
C ASP A 100 -20.51 -7.28 -18.47
N PHE A 101 -19.60 -6.28 -18.53
CA PHE A 101 -19.12 -5.60 -17.33
C PHE A 101 -20.12 -4.53 -16.87
N SER A 102 -20.79 -4.77 -15.75
CA SER A 102 -21.88 -3.90 -15.26
C SER A 102 -21.36 -2.53 -14.79
N GLU A 103 -22.24 -1.54 -14.71
CA GLU A 103 -21.87 -0.21 -14.19
C GLU A 103 -21.41 -0.27 -12.73
N GLU A 104 -22.05 -1.10 -11.90
CA GLU A 104 -21.62 -1.32 -10.51
C GLU A 104 -20.22 -1.93 -10.45
N GLN A 105 -19.90 -2.86 -11.35
CA GLN A 105 -18.56 -3.45 -11.45
C GLN A 105 -17.51 -2.42 -11.87
N LYS A 106 -17.86 -1.52 -12.80
CA LYS A 106 -16.99 -0.40 -13.21
C LYS A 106 -16.75 0.58 -12.06
N THR A 107 -17.79 0.97 -11.34
CA THR A 107 -17.65 1.84 -10.16
C THR A 107 -16.78 1.17 -9.11
N TYR A 108 -16.98 -0.11 -8.82
CA TYR A 108 -16.13 -0.83 -7.87
C TYR A 108 -14.66 -0.80 -8.30
N LEU A 109 -14.40 -1.07 -9.57
CA LEU A 109 -13.06 -1.07 -10.13
C LEU A 109 -12.40 0.32 -10.02
N GLN A 110 -13.13 1.39 -10.30
CA GLN A 110 -12.65 2.78 -10.14
C GLN A 110 -12.28 3.08 -8.69
N HIS A 111 -13.17 2.78 -7.74
CA HIS A 111 -12.91 2.98 -6.31
C HIS A 111 -11.74 2.15 -5.80
N LEU A 112 -11.54 0.95 -6.36
CA LEU A 112 -10.37 0.15 -6.06
C LEU A 112 -9.09 0.87 -6.51
N ILE A 113 -9.04 1.36 -7.76
CA ILE A 113 -7.91 2.15 -8.31
C ILE A 113 -7.64 3.41 -7.47
N GLU A 114 -8.68 4.16 -7.11
CA GLU A 114 -8.54 5.33 -6.22
C GLU A 114 -7.93 4.95 -4.87
N SER A 115 -8.27 3.78 -4.34
CA SER A 115 -7.68 3.29 -3.09
C SER A 115 -6.18 2.96 -3.21
N PHE A 116 -5.68 2.49 -4.36
CA PHE A 116 -4.23 2.34 -4.59
C PHE A 116 -3.52 3.70 -4.46
N ALA A 117 -4.03 4.71 -5.15
CA ALA A 117 -3.47 6.05 -5.13
C ALA A 117 -3.56 6.69 -3.74
N GLY A 118 -4.69 6.52 -3.07
CA GLY A 118 -4.92 6.97 -1.70
C GLY A 118 -3.93 6.37 -0.70
N ASN A 119 -3.65 5.06 -0.80
CA ASN A 119 -2.67 4.40 0.06
C ASN A 119 -1.25 4.94 -0.16
N TYR A 120 -0.86 5.17 -1.42
CA TYR A 120 0.43 5.77 -1.77
C TYR A 120 0.55 7.19 -1.21
N MET A 121 -0.44 8.04 -1.49
CA MET A 121 -0.45 9.44 -1.05
C MET A 121 -0.43 9.53 0.48
N TYR A 122 -1.29 8.79 1.17
CA TYR A 122 -1.31 8.73 2.62
C TYR A 122 0.06 8.28 3.18
N SER A 123 0.64 7.21 2.64
CA SER A 123 1.92 6.70 3.12
C SER A 123 3.07 7.70 2.89
N SER A 124 3.05 8.46 1.80
CA SER A 124 4.06 9.47 1.51
C SER A 124 3.97 10.73 2.38
N THR A 125 2.79 11.01 2.95
CA THR A 125 2.50 12.29 3.64
C THR A 125 2.21 12.15 5.13
N THR A 126 1.89 10.94 5.60
CA THR A 126 1.49 10.73 6.99
C THR A 126 2.66 10.96 7.96
N TYR A 127 2.37 11.69 9.04
CA TYR A 127 3.30 11.88 10.15
C TYR A 127 3.78 10.53 10.74
N ARG A 128 2.92 9.50 10.70
CA ARG A 128 3.21 8.14 11.19
C ARG A 128 4.53 7.60 10.64
N TYR A 129 4.83 7.86 9.37
CA TYR A 129 6.05 7.41 8.70
C TYR A 129 7.11 8.50 8.61
N ALA A 130 6.69 9.75 8.42
CA ALA A 130 7.62 10.87 8.26
C ALA A 130 8.52 11.09 9.51
N ARG A 131 7.98 10.89 10.72
CA ARG A 131 8.63 11.26 11.99
C ARG A 131 10.00 10.62 12.27
N LEU A 132 10.26 9.43 11.71
CA LEU A 132 11.54 8.72 11.87
C LEU A 132 12.31 8.62 10.55
N SER A 133 11.78 9.16 9.46
CA SER A 133 12.40 9.10 8.13
C SER A 133 13.45 10.19 7.88
N GLY A 134 13.58 11.17 8.78
CA GLY A 134 14.44 12.35 8.59
C GLY A 134 13.92 13.33 7.53
N LYS A 135 12.70 13.16 7.03
CA LYS A 135 12.09 13.97 5.95
C LYS A 135 11.11 15.04 6.44
N LEU A 136 10.95 15.22 7.75
CA LEU A 136 10.16 16.32 8.29
C LEU A 136 10.91 17.63 8.10
N ILE A 137 10.26 18.60 7.47
CA ILE A 137 10.80 19.95 7.27
C ILE A 137 10.92 20.66 8.63
N GLU A 138 9.95 20.42 9.53
CA GLU A 138 9.95 20.90 10.92
C GLU A 138 9.28 19.85 11.82
N PRO A 139 9.68 19.74 13.11
CA PRO A 139 8.93 18.92 14.06
C PRO A 139 7.49 19.46 14.13
N PRO A 140 6.46 18.59 14.19
CA PRO A 140 5.08 19.05 14.30
C PRO A 140 4.93 19.94 15.53
N ASN A 141 4.08 20.97 15.42
CA ASN A 141 3.75 21.82 16.54
C ASN A 141 3.41 20.95 17.77
N LYS A 142 3.97 21.28 18.94
CA LYS A 142 3.72 20.57 20.20
C LYS A 142 2.24 20.47 20.56
N GLU A 143 1.38 21.28 19.97
CA GLU A 143 -0.08 21.24 20.12
C GLU A 143 -0.75 20.19 19.21
N CYS A 144 -0.11 19.81 18.10
CA CYS A 144 -0.60 18.79 17.17
C CYS A 144 -0.12 17.37 17.52
N MET A 145 0.85 17.25 18.43
CA MET A 145 1.25 15.98 19.01
C MET A 145 0.18 15.57 20.01
N LEU A 146 -0.36 14.35 19.87
CA LEU A 146 -1.19 13.73 20.91
C LEU A 146 -0.35 13.67 22.18
N ARG A 147 -0.51 14.67 23.04
CA ARG A 147 0.02 14.67 24.39
C ARG A 147 -0.76 13.59 25.12
N ASP A 148 -0.05 12.59 25.63
CA ASP A 148 -0.52 11.74 26.72
C ASP A 148 -1.55 10.65 26.37
N PHE A 149 -1.12 9.64 25.61
CA PHE A 149 -1.62 8.28 25.80
C PHE A 149 -0.43 7.35 26.12
N ILE A 150 -0.04 7.38 27.39
CA ILE A 150 0.68 6.30 28.09
C ILE A 150 -0.37 5.47 28.82
#